data_AF-A0A969PV91-F1
#
_entry.id   AF-A0A969PV91-F1
#
_cell.length_a   1.000
_cell.length_b   1.000
_cell.length_c   1.000
_cell.angle_alpha   90.00
_cell.angle_beta   90.00
_cell.angle_gamma   90.00
#
_symmetry.space_group_name_H-M   'P 1'
#
loop_
_entity.id
_entity.type
_entity.pdbx_description
1 polymer ?
#
loop_
_entity_poly.entity_id
_entity_poly.type
_entity_poly.pdbx_seq_one_letter_code
_entity_poly.pdbx_strand_id
1 'polypeptide(L)' 'KYFASVMATKVANDAVQIHGGNGCSSEYSVQRYWRDSKIMEIIEGSTQIQQITIAESGYQEYILSTQSSTKPQELMARM' A
#
# COMPACT_ATOMS: atom_id res chain seq x y z
N LYS A 1 1.70 -3.97 -4.64
CA LYS A 1 0.81 -2.96 -5.26
C LYS A 1 0.87 -1.61 -4.55
N TYR A 2 0.49 -1.53 -3.27
CA TYR A 2 0.45 -0.27 -2.47
C TYR A 2 1.64 0.68 -2.71
N PHE A 3 2.86 0.17 -2.56
CA PHE A 3 4.07 0.97 -2.75
C PHE A 3 4.15 1.55 -4.17
N ALA A 4 3.89 0.72 -5.19
CA ALA A 4 3.98 1.14 -6.59
C ALA A 4 2.94 2.21 -6.94
N SER A 5 1.70 2.09 -6.44
CA SER A 5 0.64 3.09 -6.71
C SER A 5 0.95 4.44 -6.07
N VAL A 6 1.31 4.46 -4.77
CA VAL A 6 1.65 5.69 -4.05
C VAL A 6 2.88 6.37 -4.65
N MET A 7 3.89 5.58 -5.03
CA MET A 7 5.10 6.11 -5.66
C MET A 7 4.83 6.66 -7.06
N ALA A 8 4.02 5.99 -7.88
CA ALA A 8 3.63 6.49 -9.19
C ALA A 8 2.93 7.84 -9.09
N THR A 9 1.99 7.98 -8.15
CA THR A 9 1.30 9.24 -7.89
C THR A 9 2.24 10.33 -7.40
N LYS A 10 3.16 10.02 -6.48
CA LYS A 10 4.16 10.98 -6.01
C LYS A 10 5.02 11.50 -7.17
N VAL A 11 5.59 10.61 -7.98
CA VAL A 11 6.45 10.99 -9.11
C VAL A 11 5.66 11.78 -10.15
N ALA A 12 4.41 11.43 -10.43
CA ALA A 12 3.57 12.18 -11.36
C ALA A 12 3.22 13.58 -10.82
N ASN A 13 2.97 13.73 -9.51
CA ASN A 13 2.82 15.05 -8.87
C ASN A 13 4.08 15.91 -9.04
N ASP A 14 5.24 15.32 -8.71
CA ASP A 14 6.54 16.01 -8.81
C ASP A 14 6.79 16.45 -10.28
N ALA A 15 6.45 15.60 -11.25
CA ALA A 15 6.58 15.91 -12.68
C ALA A 15 5.67 17.07 -13.13
N VAL A 16 4.40 17.09 -12.69
CA VAL A 16 3.49 18.23 -12.95
C VAL A 16 4.05 19.52 -12.38
N GLN A 17 4.56 19.48 -11.15
CA GLN A 17 5.14 20.64 -10.48
C GLN A 17 6.37 21.19 -11.21
N ILE A 18 7.25 20.32 -11.72
CA ILE A 18 8.41 20.71 -12.53
C ILE A 18 7.99 21.43 -13.82
N HIS A 19 6.88 21.00 -14.44
CA HIS A 19 6.35 21.63 -15.65
C HIS A 19 5.58 22.94 -15.35
N GLY A 20 5.33 23.28 -14.08
CA GLY A 20 4.58 24.47 -13.68
C GLY A 20 3.18 24.51 -14.29
N GLY A 21 2.75 25.69 -14.76
CA GLY A 21 1.42 25.86 -15.37
C GLY A 21 1.18 24.97 -16.60
N ASN A 22 2.24 24.64 -17.34
CA ASN A 22 2.14 23.73 -18.49
C ASN A 22 1.79 22.30 -18.06
N GLY A 23 2.19 21.89 -16.86
CA GLY A 23 1.87 20.57 -16.31
C GLY A 23 0.39 20.33 -16.05
N CYS A 24 -0.41 21.40 -15.96
CA CYS A 24 -1.87 21.33 -15.80
C CYS A 24 -2.63 21.32 -17.13
N SER A 25 -1.96 21.61 -18.25
CA SER A 25 -2.57 21.67 -19.58
C SER A 25 -2.73 20.28 -20.20
N SER A 26 -3.84 20.05 -20.90
CA SER A 26 -4.08 18.81 -21.66
C SER A 26 -3.13 18.62 -22.84
N GLU A 27 -2.43 19.67 -23.26
CA GLU A 27 -1.44 19.63 -24.34
C GLU A 27 -0.17 18.87 -23.96
N TYR A 28 0.09 18.69 -22.65
CA TYR A 28 1.26 17.98 -22.15
C TYR A 28 0.88 16.62 -21.58
N SER A 29 1.61 15.58 -21.98
CA SER A 29 1.38 14.20 -21.55
C SER A 29 1.45 14.00 -20.04
N VAL A 30 2.24 14.82 -19.33
CA VAL A 30 2.39 14.80 -17.87
C VAL A 30 1.05 14.94 -17.14
N GLN A 31 0.12 15.73 -17.68
CA GLN A 31 -1.22 15.91 -17.12
C GLN A 31 -2.06 14.63 -17.19
N ARG A 32 -1.95 13.89 -18.30
CA ARG A 32 -2.58 12.58 -18.44
C ARG A 32 -1.97 11.58 -17.46
N TYR A 33 -0.64 11.50 -17.38
CA TYR A 33 0.03 10.56 -16.47
C TYR A 33 -0.32 10.81 -15.01
N TRP A 34 -0.47 12.07 -14.62
CA TRP A 34 -0.96 12.43 -13.30
C TRP A 34 -2.37 11.90 -13.02
N ARG A 35 -3.32 12.09 -13.95
CA ARG A 35 -4.68 11.55 -13.81
C ARG A 35 -4.70 10.03 -13.76
N ASP A 36 -3.96 9.37 -14.64
CA ASP A 36 -3.88 7.91 -14.70
C ASP A 36 -3.28 7.34 -13.41
N SER A 37 -2.27 8.01 -12.84
CA SER A 37 -1.65 7.60 -11.57
C SER A 37 -2.64 7.62 -10.40
N LYS A 38 -3.61 8.55 -10.39
CA LYS A 38 -4.62 8.65 -9.33
C LYS A 38 -5.60 7.48 -9.34
N ILE A 39 -5.91 6.94 -10.52
CA ILE A 39 -6.77 5.77 -10.66
C ILE A 39 -6.12 4.54 -10.02
N MET A 40 -4.79 4.41 -10.14
CA MET A 40 -4.03 3.29 -9.56
C MET A 40 -4.13 3.21 -8.02
N GLU A 41 -4.42 4.33 -7.35
CA GLU A 41 -4.63 4.38 -5.89
C GLU A 41 -5.99 3.79 -5.46
N ILE A 42 -6.91 3.53 -6.40
CA ILE A 42 -8.31 3.15 -6.15
C ILE A 42 -8.62 1.74 -6.69
N ILE A 43 -8.22 1.45 -7.93
CA ILE A 43 -8.60 0.20 -8.61
C ILE A 43 -7.91 -1.02 -8.02
N GLU A 44 -8.55 -2.19 -8.09
CA GLU A 44 -8.07 -3.49 -7.58
C GLU A 44 -7.55 -3.39 -6.12
N GLY A 45 -8.34 -2.71 -5.29
CA GLY A 45 -8.05 -2.44 -3.88
C GLY A 45 -7.43 -1.06 -3.68
N SER A 46 -8.14 -0.20 -2.97
CA SER A 46 -7.67 1.14 -2.66
C SER A 46 -6.43 1.11 -1.78
N THR A 47 -5.67 2.20 -1.79
CA THR A 47 -4.47 2.40 -0.97
C THR A 47 -4.70 2.09 0.51
N GLN A 48 -5.85 2.48 1.06
CA GLN A 48 -6.23 2.21 2.45
C GLN A 48 -6.56 0.74 2.70
N ILE A 49 -7.28 0.08 1.78
CA ILE A 49 -7.57 -1.35 1.90
C ILE A 49 -6.27 -2.15 1.87
N GLN A 50 -5.33 -1.79 1.00
CA GLN A 50 -4.03 -2.45 0.94
C GLN A 50 -3.24 -2.29 2.25
N GLN A 51 -3.28 -1.13 2.90
CA GLN A 51 -2.65 -0.94 4.22
C GLN A 51 -3.27 -1.85 5.28
N ILE A 52 -4.60 -1.94 5.32
CA ILE A 52 -5.32 -2.80 6.26
C ILE A 52 -4.94 -4.27 6.02
N THR A 53 -4.98 -4.74 4.77
CA THR A 53 -4.60 -6.12 4.43
C THR A 53 -3.16 -6.44 4.80
N ILE A 54 -2.22 -5.51 4.59
CA ILE A 54 -0.82 -5.69 5.01
C ILE A 54 -0.72 -5.76 6.54
N ALA A 55 -1.43 -4.89 7.26
CA ALA A 55 -1.44 -4.88 8.73
C ALA A 55 -2.04 -6.18 9.30
N GLU A 56 -3.16 -6.64 8.74
CA GLU A 56 -3.79 -7.92 9.10
C GLU A 56 -2.85 -9.10 8.84
N SER A 57 -2.21 -9.14 7.66
CA SER A 57 -1.24 -10.18 7.31
C SER A 57 -0.07 -10.23 8.30
N GLY A 58 0.51 -9.07 8.64
CA GLY A 58 1.61 -8.99 9.61
C GLY A 58 1.19 -9.37 11.03
N TYR A 59 -0.03 -9.02 11.44
CA TYR A 59 -0.57 -9.40 12.75
C TYR A 59 -0.79 -10.91 12.88
N GLN A 60 -1.30 -11.57 11.83
CA GLN A 60 -1.45 -13.02 11.81
C GLN A 60 -0.10 -13.74 11.89
N GLU A 61 0.90 -13.28 11.15
CA GLU A 61 2.27 -13.82 11.23
C GLU A 61 2.85 -13.69 12.64
N TYR A 62 2.65 -12.54 13.29
CA TYR A 62 3.06 -12.33 14.68
C TYR A 62 2.36 -13.31 15.65
N ILE A 63 1.04 -13.50 15.54
CA ILE A 63 0.30 -14.47 16.37
C ILE A 63 0.85 -15.87 16.16
N LEU A 64 1.06 -16.30 14.92
CA LEU A 64 1.55 -17.65 14.62
C LEU A 64 2.96 -17.85 15.19
N SER A 65 3.83 -16.85 15.10
CA SER A 65 5.17 -16.91 15.69
C SER A 65 5.13 -17.06 17.22
N THR A 66 4.20 -16.38 17.90
CA THR A 66 4.02 -16.43 19.37
C THR A 66 3.30 -17.69 19.86
N GLN A 67 2.47 -18.33 19.02
CA GLN A 67 1.84 -19.61 19.34
C GLN A 67 2.78 -20.81 19.16
N SER A 68 3.80 -20.70 18.31
CA SER A 68 4.81 -21.76 18.14
C SER A 68 5.65 -22.03 19.40
N SER A 69 5.77 -21.05 20.30
CA SER A 69 6.48 -21.19 21.58
C SER A 69 5.57 -21.68 22.72
N THR A 70 4.25 -21.79 22.50
CA THR A 70 3.28 -22.13 23.55
C THR A 70 2.43 -23.34 23.15
N LYS A 71 2.99 -24.56 23.28
CA LYS A 71 2.38 -25.85 23.74
C LYS A 71 3.26 -27.04 23.27
N PRO A 72 3.52 -28.11 24.08
CA PRO A 72 2.66 -28.72 25.11
C PRO A 72 3.42 -29.24 26.36
N GLN A 73 3.72 -28.39 27.35
CA GLN A 73 4.18 -28.85 28.68
C GLN A 73 3.24 -28.46 29.83
N GLU A 74 2.38 -27.45 29.66
CA GLU A 74 1.43 -27.05 30.71
C GLU A 74 0.20 -27.95 30.86
N LEU A 75 -0.10 -28.85 29.90
CA LEU A 75 -1.26 -29.75 30.03
C LEU A 75 -0.97 -31.01 30.87
N MET A 76 0.31 -31.37 31.08
CA MET A 76 0.69 -32.55 31.88
C MET A 76 0.92 -32.26 33.37
N ALA A 77 0.93 -30.99 33.79
CA ALA A 77 1.11 -30.60 35.19
C ALA A 77 -0.21 -30.43 35.98
N ARG A 78 -1.34 -30.82 35.38
CA ARG A 78 -2.70 -30.73 35.97
C ARG A 78 -3.44 -32.08 36.07
N MET A 79 -2.74 -33.20 35.89
CA MET A 79 -3.23 -34.56 36.14
C MET A 79 -2.38 -35.18 37.25
#